data_AF-A0A2G8TB38-F1
#
_entry.id   AF-A0A2G8TB38-F1
#
_cell.length_a   1.000
_cell.length_b   1.000
_cell.length_c   1.000
_cell.angle_alpha   90.00
_cell.angle_beta   90.00
_cell.angle_gamma   90.00
#
_symmetry.space_group_name_H-M   'P 1'
#
loop_
_entity.id
_entity.type
_entity.pdbx_description
1 polymer ?
#
loop_
_entity_poly.entity_id
_entity_poly.type
_entity_poly.pdbx_seq_one_letter_code
_entity_poly.pdbx_strand_id
1 'polypeptide(L)'
;MKLLMVTAAYPYGHGESFVKAELEHVSAFFDEVEVVPCSFTPASAPRPMAQPVNLDYANKRWGLFRKFHLVSSLAVALWKYNWVHDVLHIAGRDHKFINLKELVRCLYRARLFELFLKGQVARHQKDFDMVYFYWIVPEIMGAIGYRKESGSRMRIVSRAHGGDLYEDRRAGGYVGLQDGIATGVDDVFCISAHGKEFLAHKYPAMQGKFHLARLGVRDPGYLNRQPAGGALSIVSCSFVVAGKRLQLIADAIAWLLERDAGLAIRWTHVGDGELYDQLRAYVERSLHGRATVVFKGYLTQDELAELYRNEQFDVVVNVSDCEGIPVSLMEASAVSIPMVATDVGGTSEIVNAGNGVLIAADADIATIAAAILRFRDRAAALSCRHSARSQWEENFNARANYNAFGRRLLQLLEPRP
;
A
#
# COMPACT_ATOMS: atom_id res chain seq x y z
N MET A 1 27.01 -8.42 -1.96
CA MET A 1 25.75 -8.42 -1.21
C MET A 1 24.61 -8.82 -2.13
N LYS A 2 23.96 -9.94 -1.82
CA LYS A 2 22.82 -10.50 -2.55
C LYS A 2 21.53 -10.26 -1.77
N LEU A 3 20.60 -9.54 -2.40
CA LEU A 3 19.26 -9.25 -1.89
C LEU A 3 18.23 -10.12 -2.63
N LEU A 4 17.40 -10.80 -1.85
CA LEU A 4 16.19 -11.44 -2.36
C LEU A 4 14.97 -10.58 -1.98
N MET A 5 14.35 -9.93 -2.96
CA MET A 5 13.15 -9.11 -2.74
C MET A 5 11.89 -9.93 -3.04
N VAL A 6 11.04 -10.11 -2.05
CA VAL A 6 9.79 -10.89 -2.14
C VAL A 6 8.61 -9.95 -2.25
N THR A 7 7.83 -10.11 -3.32
CA THR A 7 6.65 -9.28 -3.65
C THR A 7 5.39 -10.15 -3.68
N ALA A 8 4.20 -9.53 -3.62
CA ALA A 8 2.95 -10.27 -3.74
C ALA A 8 2.75 -10.79 -5.17
N ALA A 9 2.94 -9.92 -6.15
CA ALA A 9 2.82 -10.24 -7.57
C ALA A 9 3.76 -9.44 -8.50
N TYR A 10 4.34 -8.32 -8.06
CA TYR A 10 5.26 -7.52 -8.88
C TYR A 10 6.42 -8.38 -9.42
N PRO A 11 6.76 -8.31 -10.72
CA PRO A 11 6.34 -7.29 -11.70
C PRO A 11 5.02 -7.54 -12.44
N TYR A 12 4.28 -8.58 -12.10
CA TYR A 12 3.02 -8.93 -12.75
C TYR A 12 1.83 -8.17 -12.16
N GLY A 13 0.78 -8.03 -12.97
CA GLY A 13 -0.47 -7.35 -12.59
C GLY A 13 -0.32 -5.84 -12.38
N HIS A 14 -1.40 -5.23 -11.87
CA HIS A 14 -1.53 -3.78 -11.68
C HIS A 14 -1.27 -3.30 -10.25
N GLY A 15 -1.19 -4.23 -9.29
CA GLY A 15 -0.87 -3.92 -7.89
C GLY A 15 0.61 -3.58 -7.67
N GLU A 16 0.97 -3.18 -6.45
CA GLU A 16 2.36 -2.92 -6.05
C GLU A 16 3.09 -1.93 -7.00
N SER A 17 2.41 -0.88 -7.45
CA SER A 17 2.95 0.10 -8.40
C SER A 17 4.25 0.77 -7.93
N PHE A 18 4.45 0.87 -6.60
CA PHE A 18 5.60 1.54 -5.99
C PHE A 18 6.87 0.69 -5.91
N VAL A 19 6.76 -0.63 -6.07
CA VAL A 19 7.92 -1.53 -6.03
C VAL A 19 8.94 -1.12 -7.09
N LYS A 20 8.49 -0.70 -8.28
CA LYS A 20 9.40 -0.21 -9.35
C LYS A 20 10.26 0.95 -8.87
N ALA A 21 9.63 2.00 -8.34
CA ALA A 21 10.33 3.20 -7.91
C ALA A 21 11.29 2.91 -6.75
N GLU A 22 10.90 2.07 -5.80
CA GLU A 22 11.77 1.66 -4.71
C GLU A 22 12.95 0.82 -5.20
N LEU A 23 12.68 -0.18 -6.04
CA LEU A 23 13.68 -1.12 -6.57
C LEU A 23 14.77 -0.42 -7.36
N GLU A 24 14.43 0.60 -8.17
CA GLU A 24 15.40 1.41 -8.90
C GLU A 24 16.42 2.13 -7.99
N HIS A 25 16.03 2.48 -6.76
CA HIS A 25 16.93 3.15 -5.81
C HIS A 25 17.63 2.15 -4.91
N VAL A 26 16.88 1.19 -4.35
CA VAL A 26 17.41 0.18 -3.41
C VAL A 26 18.43 -0.72 -4.11
N SER A 27 18.24 -1.04 -5.39
CA SER A 27 19.20 -1.89 -6.13
C SER A 27 20.59 -1.29 -6.27
N ALA A 28 20.75 0.03 -6.15
CA ALA A 28 22.07 0.67 -6.17
C ALA A 28 22.94 0.34 -4.92
N PHE A 29 22.34 -0.25 -3.87
CA PHE A 29 23.02 -0.59 -2.61
C PHE A 29 23.42 -2.06 -2.52
N PHE A 30 23.13 -2.87 -3.54
CA PHE A 30 23.38 -4.31 -3.55
C PHE A 30 24.03 -4.73 -4.88
N ASP A 31 24.95 -5.69 -4.84
CA ASP A 31 25.61 -6.20 -6.05
C ASP A 31 24.67 -7.05 -6.90
N GLU A 32 23.79 -7.80 -6.23
CA GLU A 32 22.81 -8.68 -6.86
C GLU A 32 21.44 -8.48 -6.20
N VAL A 33 20.41 -8.20 -7.01
CA VAL A 33 19.02 -8.14 -6.56
C VAL A 33 18.17 -9.07 -7.41
N GLU A 34 17.49 -10.02 -6.77
CA GLU A 34 16.56 -10.93 -7.41
C GLU A 34 15.14 -10.70 -6.87
N VAL A 35 14.14 -10.62 -7.76
CA VAL A 35 12.74 -10.42 -7.37
C VAL A 35 11.97 -11.75 -7.44
N VAL A 36 11.28 -12.09 -6.35
CA VAL A 36 10.48 -13.31 -6.21
C VAL A 36 9.02 -12.94 -5.95
N PRO A 37 8.15 -12.98 -6.98
CA PRO A 37 6.72 -12.83 -6.76
C PRO A 37 6.13 -14.07 -6.07
N CYS A 38 5.20 -13.86 -5.13
CA CYS A 38 4.45 -14.93 -4.48
C CYS A 38 3.34 -15.52 -5.36
N SER A 39 2.91 -14.78 -6.38
CA SER A 39 1.90 -15.16 -7.35
C SER A 39 2.10 -14.38 -8.65
N PHE A 40 1.63 -14.92 -9.76
CA PHE A 40 1.55 -14.19 -11.02
C PHE A 40 0.42 -14.77 -11.86
N THR A 41 -0.09 -13.96 -12.78
CA THR A 41 -1.05 -14.41 -13.79
C THR A 41 -0.26 -14.81 -15.04
N PRO A 42 -0.27 -16.08 -15.49
CA PRO A 42 0.55 -16.53 -16.60
C PRO A 42 0.33 -15.77 -17.92
N ALA A 43 -0.88 -15.24 -18.14
CA ALA A 43 -1.23 -14.47 -19.33
C ALA A 43 -0.74 -13.01 -19.29
N SER A 44 -0.27 -12.52 -18.15
CA SER A 44 0.16 -11.12 -18.01
C SER A 44 1.65 -10.97 -18.30
N ALA A 45 2.00 -10.04 -19.20
CA ALA A 45 3.39 -9.65 -19.38
C ALA A 45 3.93 -8.98 -18.10
N PRO A 46 5.20 -9.23 -17.73
CA PRO A 46 5.83 -8.53 -16.61
C PRO A 46 6.01 -7.05 -16.97
N ARG A 47 5.86 -6.16 -15.99
CA ARG A 47 6.23 -4.75 -16.13
C ARG A 47 7.74 -4.61 -16.37
N PRO A 48 8.19 -3.60 -17.14
CA PRO A 48 9.62 -3.39 -17.40
C PRO A 48 10.44 -3.19 -16.13
N MET A 49 11.53 -3.94 -16.00
CA MET A 49 12.51 -3.86 -14.91
C MET A 49 13.87 -4.41 -15.33
N ALA A 50 14.93 -4.05 -14.60
CA ALA A 50 16.29 -4.49 -14.89
C ALA A 50 16.69 -5.77 -14.14
N GLN A 51 16.06 -6.03 -12.99
CA GLN A 51 16.43 -7.13 -12.10
C GLN A 51 15.83 -8.46 -12.58
N PRO A 52 16.54 -9.59 -12.41
CA PRO A 52 16.00 -10.91 -12.71
C PRO A 52 14.78 -11.24 -11.84
N VAL A 53 13.83 -11.96 -12.44
CA VAL A 53 12.60 -12.42 -11.79
C VAL A 53 12.63 -13.94 -11.64
N ASN A 54 12.51 -14.42 -10.40
CA ASN A 54 12.55 -15.83 -10.08
C ASN A 54 11.15 -16.35 -9.76
N LEU A 55 10.59 -17.11 -10.70
CA LEU A 55 9.25 -17.67 -10.63
C LEU A 55 9.16 -19.01 -9.89
N ASP A 56 10.27 -19.59 -9.42
CA ASP A 56 10.27 -20.94 -8.85
C ASP A 56 9.31 -21.05 -7.66
N TYR A 57 9.26 -20.03 -6.81
CA TYR A 57 8.35 -20.02 -5.66
C TYR A 57 6.89 -19.99 -6.11
N ALA A 58 6.53 -19.06 -6.99
CA ALA A 58 5.17 -18.96 -7.52
C ALA A 58 4.75 -20.23 -8.27
N ASN A 59 5.64 -20.81 -9.08
CA ASN A 59 5.40 -22.06 -9.81
C ASN A 59 5.19 -23.25 -8.87
N LYS A 60 5.96 -23.37 -7.78
CA LYS A 60 5.71 -24.42 -6.77
C LYS A 60 4.38 -24.24 -6.06
N ARG A 61 3.96 -22.99 -5.86
CA ARG A 61 2.71 -22.66 -5.16
C ARG A 61 1.47 -22.82 -6.03
N TRP A 62 1.57 -22.52 -7.32
CA TRP A 62 0.42 -22.43 -8.24
C TRP A 62 0.48 -23.38 -9.44
N GLY A 63 1.57 -24.12 -9.63
CA GLY A 63 1.76 -25.04 -10.75
C GLY A 63 1.19 -26.44 -10.54
N LEU A 64 1.48 -27.34 -11.49
CA LEU A 64 0.86 -28.67 -11.59
C LEU A 64 1.01 -29.54 -10.32
N PHE A 65 2.13 -29.41 -9.59
CA PHE A 65 2.41 -30.21 -8.39
C PHE A 65 1.92 -29.58 -7.07
N ARG A 66 1.10 -28.53 -7.12
CA ARG A 66 0.60 -27.81 -5.93
C ARG A 66 0.01 -28.73 -4.85
N LYS A 67 -0.82 -29.71 -5.23
CA LYS A 67 -1.49 -30.60 -4.25
C LYS A 67 -0.48 -31.44 -3.47
N PHE A 68 0.54 -31.96 -4.14
CA PHE A 68 1.62 -32.73 -3.51
C PHE A 68 2.42 -31.86 -2.54
N HIS A 69 2.81 -30.65 -2.96
CA HIS A 69 3.51 -29.71 -2.09
C HIS A 69 2.68 -29.25 -0.90
N LEU A 70 1.36 -29.08 -1.06
CA LEU A 70 0.45 -28.72 0.02
C LEU A 70 0.45 -29.77 1.13
N VAL A 71 0.21 -31.04 0.78
CA VAL A 71 0.10 -32.13 1.77
C VAL A 71 1.43 -32.35 2.49
N SER A 72 2.52 -32.49 1.74
CA SER A 72 3.86 -32.71 2.32
C SER A 72 4.34 -31.54 3.19
N SER A 73 4.04 -30.30 2.81
CA SER A 73 4.42 -29.12 3.59
C SER A 73 3.58 -28.98 4.86
N LEU A 74 2.28 -29.27 4.80
CA LEU A 74 1.39 -29.07 5.95
C LEU A 74 1.69 -30.05 7.10
N ALA A 75 1.99 -31.31 6.79
CA ALA A 75 2.36 -32.30 7.81
C ALA A 75 3.57 -31.85 8.65
N VAL A 76 4.60 -31.27 8.00
CA VAL A 76 5.78 -30.75 8.69
C VAL A 76 5.50 -29.42 9.37
N ALA A 77 4.70 -28.55 8.75
CA ALA A 77 4.42 -27.23 9.29
C ALA A 77 3.69 -27.28 10.63
N LEU A 78 2.75 -28.23 10.79
CA LEU A 78 2.00 -28.44 12.04
C LEU A 78 2.90 -28.85 13.21
N TRP A 79 4.04 -29.50 12.94
CA TRP A 79 4.99 -29.87 13.98
C TRP A 79 6.07 -28.80 14.21
N LYS A 80 6.49 -28.11 13.15
CA LYS A 80 7.64 -27.19 13.17
C LYS A 80 7.30 -25.78 13.67
N TYR A 81 6.14 -25.24 13.31
CA TYR A 81 5.77 -23.86 13.66
C TYR A 81 4.88 -23.83 14.88
N ASN A 82 5.10 -22.85 15.77
CA ASN A 82 4.20 -22.63 16.90
C ASN A 82 2.95 -21.88 16.43
N TRP A 83 1.83 -22.59 16.33
CA TRP A 83 0.52 -22.06 15.91
C TRP A 83 -0.50 -22.04 17.05
N VAL A 84 -0.11 -22.45 18.26
CA VAL A 84 -1.03 -22.57 19.41
C VAL A 84 -1.62 -21.21 19.76
N HIS A 85 -0.78 -20.17 19.76
CA HIS A 85 -1.23 -18.80 20.02
C HIS A 85 -2.25 -18.34 18.96
N ASP A 86 -1.99 -18.59 17.67
CA ASP A 86 -2.92 -18.25 16.60
C ASP A 86 -4.26 -18.99 16.75
N VAL A 87 -4.26 -20.26 17.13
CA VAL A 87 -5.52 -21.01 17.35
C VAL A 87 -6.32 -20.45 18.52
N LEU A 88 -5.67 -20.10 19.63
CA LEU A 88 -6.35 -19.46 20.77
C LEU A 88 -6.91 -18.09 20.38
N HIS A 89 -6.15 -17.28 19.65
CA HIS A 89 -6.60 -15.98 19.11
C HIS A 89 -7.81 -16.13 18.18
N ILE A 90 -7.83 -17.18 17.36
CA ILE A 90 -8.92 -17.47 16.41
C ILE A 90 -10.18 -18.00 17.12
N ALA A 91 -10.01 -18.83 18.15
CA ALA A 91 -11.12 -19.51 18.81
C ALA A 91 -12.13 -18.54 19.45
N GLY A 92 -11.69 -17.35 19.84
CA GLY A 92 -12.52 -16.30 20.45
C GLY A 92 -13.26 -15.38 19.47
N ARG A 93 -13.26 -15.66 18.14
CA ARG A 93 -13.81 -14.75 17.12
C ARG A 93 -14.94 -15.37 16.28
N ASP A 94 -15.85 -14.51 15.82
CA ASP A 94 -17.05 -14.90 15.05
C ASP A 94 -16.73 -15.61 13.72
N HIS A 95 -15.57 -15.34 13.12
CA HIS A 95 -15.13 -15.91 11.84
C HIS A 95 -14.11 -17.05 11.95
N LYS A 96 -14.15 -17.83 13.06
CA LYS A 96 -13.17 -18.88 13.39
C LYS A 96 -12.84 -19.86 12.26
N PHE A 97 -13.83 -20.32 11.49
CA PHE A 97 -13.59 -21.28 10.40
C PHE A 97 -12.82 -20.67 9.22
N ILE A 98 -13.10 -19.39 8.90
CA ILE A 98 -12.39 -18.66 7.85
C ILE A 98 -10.94 -18.44 8.28
N ASN A 99 -10.75 -18.03 9.54
CA ASN A 99 -9.42 -17.79 10.09
C ASN A 99 -8.60 -19.07 10.23
N LEU A 100 -9.21 -20.19 10.63
CA LEU A 100 -8.52 -21.47 10.73
C LEU A 100 -8.05 -21.95 9.34
N LYS A 101 -8.87 -21.76 8.29
CA LYS A 101 -8.46 -22.00 6.90
C LYS A 101 -7.28 -21.11 6.51
N GLU A 102 -7.29 -19.84 6.91
CA GLU A 102 -6.19 -18.93 6.63
C GLU A 102 -4.92 -19.29 7.41
N LEU A 103 -5.01 -19.74 8.68
CA LEU A 103 -3.86 -20.26 9.43
C LEU A 103 -3.22 -21.46 8.72
N VAL A 104 -4.03 -22.43 8.27
CA VAL A 104 -3.53 -23.57 7.49
C VAL A 104 -2.82 -23.11 6.21
N ARG A 105 -3.37 -22.11 5.51
CA ARG A 105 -2.73 -21.49 4.33
C ARG A 105 -1.41 -20.81 4.69
N CYS A 106 -1.34 -20.12 5.82
CA CYS A 106 -0.13 -19.47 6.32
C CYS A 106 0.99 -20.48 6.62
N LEU A 107 0.67 -21.55 7.34
CA LEU A 107 1.61 -22.63 7.67
C LEU A 107 2.18 -23.31 6.42
N TYR A 108 1.31 -23.60 5.46
CA TYR A 108 1.72 -24.11 4.15
C TYR A 108 2.68 -23.15 3.43
N ARG A 109 2.35 -21.85 3.36
CA ARG A 109 3.17 -20.84 2.68
C ARG A 109 4.54 -20.68 3.33
N ALA A 110 4.59 -20.64 4.65
CA ALA A 110 5.83 -20.57 5.44
C ALA A 110 6.74 -21.76 5.09
N ARG A 111 6.21 -22.99 5.17
CA ARG A 111 7.00 -24.18 4.87
C ARG A 111 7.44 -24.26 3.40
N LEU A 112 6.57 -23.88 2.47
CA LEU A 112 6.91 -23.88 1.05
C LEU A 112 8.04 -22.89 0.74
N PHE A 113 8.01 -21.71 1.36
CA PHE A 113 9.04 -20.69 1.17
C PHE A 113 10.38 -21.13 1.77
N GLU A 114 10.36 -21.78 2.92
CA GLU A 114 11.54 -22.40 3.53
C GLU A 114 12.22 -23.40 2.57
N LEU A 115 11.44 -24.30 1.95
CA LEU A 115 11.94 -25.26 0.97
C LEU A 115 12.46 -24.59 -0.31
N PHE A 116 11.84 -23.47 -0.71
CA PHE A 116 12.32 -22.67 -1.81
C PHE A 116 13.72 -22.10 -1.52
N LEU A 117 13.94 -21.48 -0.35
CA LEU A 117 15.26 -20.96 0.05
C LEU A 117 16.32 -22.06 0.08
N LYS A 118 16.02 -23.22 0.70
CA LYS A 118 16.93 -24.38 0.69
C LYS A 118 17.34 -24.78 -0.72
N GLY A 119 16.36 -24.84 -1.63
CA GLY A 119 16.60 -25.19 -3.02
C GLY A 119 17.40 -24.14 -3.79
N GLN A 120 17.24 -22.85 -3.49
CA GLN A 120 18.04 -21.78 -4.12
C GLN A 120 19.50 -21.85 -3.65
N VAL A 121 19.73 -21.89 -2.34
CA VAL A 121 21.09 -21.92 -1.79
C VAL A 121 21.84 -23.19 -2.22
N ALA A 122 21.16 -24.34 -2.25
CA ALA A 122 21.77 -25.58 -2.74
C ALA A 122 22.19 -25.52 -4.22
N ARG A 123 21.38 -24.87 -5.07
CA ARG A 123 21.67 -24.75 -6.51
C ARG A 123 22.77 -23.75 -6.83
N HIS A 124 22.81 -22.64 -6.10
CA HIS A 124 23.75 -21.55 -6.36
C HIS A 124 25.02 -21.62 -5.50
N GLN A 125 25.06 -22.53 -4.52
CA GLN A 125 26.15 -22.68 -3.55
C GLN A 125 26.51 -21.36 -2.84
N LYS A 126 25.55 -20.44 -2.73
CA LYS A 126 25.71 -19.10 -2.17
C LYS A 126 24.43 -18.72 -1.44
N ASP A 127 24.57 -18.30 -0.19
CA ASP A 127 23.47 -17.81 0.64
C ASP A 127 23.11 -16.35 0.29
N PHE A 128 22.03 -15.85 0.88
CA PHE A 128 21.59 -14.47 0.76
C PHE A 128 22.14 -13.64 1.93
N ASP A 129 22.53 -12.40 1.65
CA ASP A 129 22.87 -11.45 2.71
C ASP A 129 21.59 -10.90 3.36
N MET A 130 20.55 -10.68 2.55
CA MET A 130 19.25 -10.19 3.00
C MET A 130 18.09 -10.80 2.21
N VAL A 131 17.02 -11.17 2.93
CA VAL A 131 15.71 -11.44 2.37
C VAL A 131 14.77 -10.31 2.80
N TYR A 132 14.28 -9.57 1.81
CA TYR A 132 13.45 -8.40 1.99
C TYR A 132 12.03 -8.67 1.50
N PHE A 133 11.06 -8.63 2.40
CA PHE A 133 9.65 -8.79 2.08
C PHE A 133 8.95 -7.44 1.92
N TYR A 134 8.34 -7.19 0.77
CA TYR A 134 7.59 -5.94 0.56
C TYR A 134 6.27 -5.88 1.36
N TRP A 135 5.86 -6.97 1.99
CA TRP A 135 4.67 -7.04 2.87
C TRP A 135 4.99 -7.90 4.08
N ILE A 136 4.25 -7.71 5.18
CA ILE A 136 4.18 -8.67 6.28
C ILE A 136 3.39 -9.89 5.79
N VAL A 137 4.09 -10.99 5.54
CA VAL A 137 3.50 -12.20 4.99
C VAL A 137 4.03 -13.47 5.66
N PRO A 138 3.25 -14.57 5.66
CA PRO A 138 3.66 -15.85 6.25
C PRO A 138 4.98 -16.43 5.73
N GLU A 139 5.39 -16.09 4.53
CA GLU A 139 6.68 -16.49 3.94
C GLU A 139 7.88 -16.05 4.80
N ILE A 140 7.73 -14.98 5.59
CA ILE A 140 8.72 -14.53 6.58
C ILE A 140 9.03 -15.64 7.60
N MET A 141 8.02 -16.39 8.06
CA MET A 141 8.23 -17.53 8.95
C MET A 141 9.05 -18.64 8.29
N GLY A 142 8.90 -18.80 6.97
CA GLY A 142 9.72 -19.72 6.17
C GLY A 142 11.18 -19.30 6.13
N ALA A 143 11.46 -18.00 5.94
CA ALA A 143 12.82 -17.46 6.00
C ALA A 143 13.43 -17.63 7.39
N ILE A 144 12.67 -17.34 8.46
CA ILE A 144 13.11 -17.55 9.85
C ILE A 144 13.41 -19.04 10.10
N GLY A 145 12.54 -19.92 9.62
CA GLY A 145 12.71 -21.37 9.74
C GLY A 145 13.93 -21.89 9.00
N TYR A 146 14.24 -21.35 7.82
CA TYR A 146 15.46 -21.67 7.08
C TYR A 146 16.69 -21.20 7.84
N ARG A 147 16.72 -19.93 8.25
CA ARG A 147 17.83 -19.32 8.96
C ARG A 147 18.24 -20.08 10.22
N LYS A 148 17.24 -20.49 11.03
CA LYS A 148 17.47 -21.29 12.24
C LYS A 148 18.07 -22.67 11.95
N GLU A 149 17.64 -23.32 10.87
CA GLU A 149 18.08 -24.69 10.53
C GLU A 149 19.43 -24.71 9.83
N SER A 150 19.71 -23.74 8.96
CA SER A 150 20.98 -23.66 8.21
C SER A 150 22.10 -22.98 9.00
N GLY A 151 21.78 -22.25 10.08
CA GLY A 151 22.74 -21.36 10.75
C GLY A 151 23.11 -20.13 9.91
N SER A 152 22.31 -19.81 8.89
CA SER A 152 22.51 -18.65 8.03
C SER A 152 22.58 -17.35 8.84
N ARG A 153 23.40 -16.41 8.36
CA ARG A 153 23.50 -15.05 8.92
C ARG A 153 22.64 -14.02 8.18
N MET A 154 21.80 -14.47 7.24
CA MET A 154 20.95 -13.56 6.46
C MET A 154 20.10 -12.66 7.36
N ARG A 155 19.95 -11.41 6.94
CA ARG A 155 18.98 -10.50 7.54
C ARG A 155 17.61 -10.69 6.91
N ILE A 156 16.56 -10.71 7.71
CA ILE A 156 15.17 -10.89 7.32
C ILE A 156 14.43 -9.63 7.71
N VAL A 157 14.05 -8.84 6.72
CA VAL A 157 13.38 -7.55 6.92
C VAL A 157 12.09 -7.48 6.13
N SER A 158 11.14 -6.67 6.59
CA SER A 158 9.91 -6.43 5.84
C SER A 158 9.50 -4.97 5.80
N ARG A 159 8.69 -4.60 4.82
CA ARG A 159 7.80 -3.43 4.95
C ARG A 159 6.56 -3.80 5.74
N ALA A 160 5.88 -2.79 6.27
CA ALA A 160 4.50 -2.90 6.74
C ALA A 160 3.63 -1.86 6.04
N HIS A 161 2.54 -2.31 5.42
CA HIS A 161 1.55 -1.48 4.74
C HIS A 161 0.21 -1.52 5.51
N GLY A 162 -0.85 -0.90 4.98
CA GLY A 162 -2.14 -0.92 5.66
C GLY A 162 -2.80 -2.31 5.67
N GLY A 163 -2.81 -3.02 4.53
CA GLY A 163 -3.59 -4.26 4.35
C GLY A 163 -3.03 -5.53 4.99
N ASP A 164 -1.76 -5.50 5.39
CA ASP A 164 -1.02 -6.55 6.08
C ASP A 164 -0.83 -6.24 7.58
N LEU A 165 -1.15 -5.02 8.00
CA LEU A 165 -1.01 -4.58 9.39
C LEU A 165 -2.30 -4.63 10.19
N TYR A 166 -3.38 -4.05 9.66
CA TYR A 166 -4.65 -3.85 10.37
C TYR A 166 -5.56 -5.08 10.20
N GLU A 167 -5.93 -5.71 11.33
CA GLU A 167 -6.74 -6.93 11.37
C GLU A 167 -8.15 -6.71 10.84
N ASP A 168 -8.73 -5.57 11.18
CA ASP A 168 -10.02 -5.01 10.78
C ASP A 168 -10.17 -4.86 9.25
N ARG A 169 -9.07 -4.87 8.50
CA ARG A 169 -9.11 -4.92 7.02
C ARG A 169 -9.29 -6.32 6.44
N ARG A 170 -9.19 -7.36 7.25
CA ARG A 170 -9.40 -8.75 6.81
C ARG A 170 -10.82 -9.16 7.15
N ALA A 171 -11.53 -9.76 6.18
CA ALA A 171 -12.90 -10.26 6.37
C ALA A 171 -13.06 -11.22 7.58
N GLY A 172 -11.98 -11.85 8.06
CA GLY A 172 -11.99 -12.68 9.26
C GLY A 172 -11.29 -12.07 10.48
N GLY A 173 -10.66 -10.90 10.36
CA GLY A 173 -9.91 -10.28 11.46
C GLY A 173 -8.53 -10.90 11.72
N TYR A 174 -8.02 -11.81 10.90
CA TYR A 174 -6.77 -12.52 11.17
C TYR A 174 -5.71 -12.23 10.08
N VAL A 175 -4.51 -11.82 10.51
CA VAL A 175 -3.41 -11.39 9.62
C VAL A 175 -2.24 -12.39 9.53
N GLY A 176 -2.37 -13.57 10.13
CA GLY A 176 -1.52 -14.72 9.80
C GLY A 176 -0.13 -14.75 10.47
N LEU A 177 0.04 -15.53 11.55
CA LEU A 177 1.34 -15.81 12.19
C LEU A 177 2.11 -14.55 12.64
N GLN A 178 1.41 -13.44 12.89
CA GLN A 178 2.05 -12.14 13.07
C GLN A 178 2.95 -12.08 14.30
N ASP A 179 2.63 -12.80 15.38
CA ASP A 179 3.44 -12.82 16.60
C ASP A 179 4.77 -13.55 16.39
N GLY A 180 4.73 -14.67 15.66
CA GLY A 180 5.92 -15.40 15.23
C GLY A 180 6.80 -14.53 14.33
N ILE A 181 6.17 -13.78 13.41
CA ILE A 181 6.85 -12.84 12.52
C ILE A 181 7.51 -11.72 13.33
N ALA A 182 6.77 -10.99 14.17
CA ALA A 182 7.29 -9.88 14.98
C ALA A 182 8.45 -10.32 15.88
N THR A 183 8.36 -11.53 16.45
CA THR A 183 9.41 -12.09 17.31
C THR A 183 10.65 -12.49 16.51
N GLY A 184 10.48 -13.08 15.32
CA GLY A 184 11.59 -13.68 14.57
C GLY A 184 12.21 -12.81 13.47
N VAL A 185 11.48 -11.83 12.95
CA VAL A 185 11.98 -10.85 11.96
C VAL A 185 13.03 -9.95 12.62
N ASP A 186 13.99 -9.47 11.83
CA ASP A 186 15.01 -8.58 12.34
C ASP A 186 14.49 -7.16 12.52
N ASP A 187 13.90 -6.62 11.45
CA ASP A 187 13.46 -5.23 11.37
C ASP A 187 12.23 -5.12 10.45
N VAL A 188 11.26 -4.28 10.84
CA VAL A 188 10.06 -3.96 10.06
C VAL A 188 10.01 -2.47 9.78
N PHE A 189 9.87 -2.12 8.51
CA PHE A 189 9.87 -0.75 8.00
C PHE A 189 8.46 -0.31 7.64
N CYS A 190 7.84 0.42 8.55
CA CYS A 190 6.49 0.95 8.41
C CYS A 190 6.47 2.15 7.47
N ILE A 191 5.50 2.19 6.57
CA ILE A 191 5.35 3.30 5.62
C ILE A 191 4.73 4.57 6.23
N SER A 192 4.22 4.47 7.45
CA SER A 192 3.56 5.53 8.20
C SER A 192 3.96 5.47 9.68
N ALA A 193 4.03 6.62 10.34
CA ALA A 193 4.23 6.72 11.78
C ALA A 193 3.07 6.04 12.53
N HIS A 194 1.84 6.21 12.06
CA HIS A 194 0.66 5.52 12.61
C HIS A 194 0.84 3.99 12.58
N GLY A 195 1.36 3.43 11.48
CA GLY A 195 1.64 1.99 11.38
C GLY A 195 2.74 1.51 12.33
N LYS A 196 3.79 2.33 12.50
CA LYS A 196 4.87 2.05 13.47
C LYS A 196 4.35 2.04 14.90
N GLU A 197 3.57 3.05 15.28
CA GLU A 197 2.98 3.16 16.61
C GLU A 197 2.02 2.00 16.88
N PHE A 198 1.20 1.63 15.92
CA PHE A 198 0.33 0.46 16.04
C PHE A 198 1.13 -0.82 16.33
N LEU A 199 2.22 -1.10 15.60
CA LEU A 199 3.07 -2.27 15.88
C LEU A 199 3.74 -2.18 17.25
N ALA A 200 4.23 -1.01 17.64
CA ALA A 200 4.90 -0.81 18.92
C ALA A 200 3.94 -1.04 20.11
N HIS A 201 2.69 -0.59 19.99
CA HIS A 201 1.65 -0.88 20.99
C HIS A 201 1.25 -2.35 21.01
N LYS A 202 1.11 -2.99 19.83
CA LYS A 202 0.77 -4.42 19.74
C LYS A 202 1.88 -5.32 20.25
N TYR A 203 3.14 -4.95 20.04
CA TYR A 203 4.33 -5.72 20.41
C TYR A 203 5.36 -4.88 21.18
N PRO A 204 5.07 -4.47 22.45
CA PRO A 204 5.94 -3.55 23.19
C PRO A 204 7.37 -4.08 23.39
N ALA A 205 7.52 -5.40 23.58
CA ALA A 205 8.83 -6.04 23.73
C ALA A 205 9.68 -6.02 22.44
N MET A 206 9.07 -5.78 21.28
CA MET A 206 9.72 -5.77 19.96
C MET A 206 9.78 -4.36 19.35
N GLN A 207 9.40 -3.31 20.08
CA GLN A 207 9.31 -1.94 19.56
C GLN A 207 10.60 -1.44 18.86
N GLY A 208 11.77 -1.90 19.33
CA GLY A 208 13.08 -1.54 18.75
C GLY A 208 13.32 -2.07 17.33
N LYS A 209 12.47 -2.98 16.85
CA LYS A 209 12.51 -3.52 15.48
C LYS A 209 11.64 -2.73 14.50
N PHE A 210 10.77 -1.85 14.98
CA PHE A 210 9.81 -1.14 14.14
C PHE A 210 10.34 0.25 13.79
N HIS A 211 10.59 0.48 12.51
CA HIS A 211 11.18 1.71 11.99
C HIS A 211 10.20 2.40 11.06
N LEU A 212 10.25 3.72 11.03
CA LEU A 212 9.57 4.50 10.00
C LEU A 212 10.46 4.59 8.76
N ALA A 213 9.93 4.24 7.61
CA ALA A 213 10.54 4.50 6.32
C ALA A 213 9.44 4.76 5.31
N ARG A 214 9.17 6.03 5.02
CA ARG A 214 8.07 6.42 4.12
C ARG A 214 8.29 5.93 2.70
N LEU A 215 7.19 5.71 1.99
CA LEU A 215 7.21 5.60 0.53
C LEU A 215 7.46 6.98 -0.09
N GLY A 216 7.62 7.03 -1.40
CA GLY A 216 7.65 8.31 -2.10
C GLY A 216 7.20 8.21 -3.55
N VAL A 217 6.81 9.36 -4.08
CA VAL A 217 6.45 9.56 -5.48
C VAL A 217 7.60 10.29 -6.17
N ARG A 218 7.88 9.98 -7.44
CA ARG A 218 8.92 10.67 -8.22
C ARG A 218 8.54 12.12 -8.44
N ASP A 219 9.54 12.98 -8.62
CA ASP A 219 9.25 14.35 -9.03
C ASP A 219 8.61 14.34 -10.42
N PRO A 220 7.36 14.80 -10.58
CA PRO A 220 6.72 14.89 -11.88
C PRO A 220 7.41 15.90 -12.82
N GLY A 221 8.19 16.85 -12.29
CA GLY A 221 8.85 17.89 -13.08
C GLY A 221 7.92 19.00 -13.60
N TYR A 222 6.68 19.05 -13.09
CA TYR A 222 5.71 20.11 -13.36
C TYR A 222 4.78 20.29 -12.15
N LEU A 223 4.10 21.43 -12.10
CA LEU A 223 3.03 21.70 -11.14
C LEU A 223 1.68 21.70 -11.86
N ASN A 224 0.64 21.15 -11.23
CA ASN A 224 -0.73 21.27 -11.70
C ASN A 224 -1.15 22.75 -11.64
N ARG A 225 -1.79 23.22 -12.71
CA ARG A 225 -2.26 24.60 -12.79
C ARG A 225 -3.61 24.74 -12.09
N GLN A 226 -3.74 25.74 -11.22
CA GLN A 226 -5.03 26.10 -10.66
C GLN A 226 -5.96 26.62 -11.78
N PRO A 227 -7.24 26.19 -11.81
CA PRO A 227 -8.21 26.78 -12.71
C PRO A 227 -8.30 28.31 -12.55
N ALA A 228 -8.40 29.07 -13.65
CA ALA A 228 -8.52 30.53 -13.58
C ALA A 228 -9.96 30.99 -13.21
N GLY A 229 -10.95 30.11 -13.35
CA GLY A 229 -12.36 30.46 -13.30
C GLY A 229 -13.25 29.23 -13.55
N GLY A 230 -14.57 29.44 -13.58
CA GLY A 230 -15.53 28.39 -13.95
C GLY A 230 -15.80 27.38 -12.82
N ALA A 231 -16.20 26.18 -13.23
CA ALA A 231 -16.62 25.12 -12.32
C ALA A 231 -15.55 24.77 -11.28
N LEU A 232 -15.99 24.43 -10.06
CA LEU A 232 -15.12 23.84 -9.04
C LEU A 232 -14.66 22.46 -9.53
N SER A 233 -13.36 22.32 -9.81
CA SER A 233 -12.79 21.12 -10.42
C SER A 233 -12.23 20.18 -9.35
N ILE A 234 -12.91 19.06 -9.15
CA ILE A 234 -12.61 18.05 -8.13
C ILE A 234 -11.98 16.84 -8.82
N VAL A 235 -10.93 16.27 -8.24
CA VAL A 235 -10.41 14.95 -8.63
C VAL A 235 -10.43 13.96 -7.47
N SER A 236 -10.71 12.70 -7.74
CA SER A 236 -10.44 11.61 -6.79
C SER A 236 -9.75 10.46 -7.52
N CYS A 237 -8.82 9.79 -6.84
CA CYS A 237 -8.07 8.67 -7.41
C CYS A 237 -8.01 7.50 -6.40
N SER A 238 -8.72 6.41 -6.71
CA SER A 238 -8.74 5.18 -5.91
C SER A 238 -9.46 4.06 -6.66
N PHE A 239 -9.24 2.79 -6.27
CA PHE A 239 -10.14 1.72 -6.71
C PHE A 239 -11.58 1.97 -6.27
N VAL A 240 -12.56 1.52 -7.04
CA VAL A 240 -13.98 1.63 -6.71
C VAL A 240 -14.43 0.42 -5.90
N VAL A 241 -14.13 0.47 -4.59
CA VAL A 241 -14.46 -0.56 -3.59
C VAL A 241 -15.12 0.09 -2.37
N ALA A 242 -15.79 -0.71 -1.53
CA ALA A 242 -16.64 -0.21 -0.44
C ALA A 242 -15.90 0.78 0.49
N GLY A 243 -14.68 0.45 0.92
CA GLY A 243 -13.91 1.27 1.86
C GLY A 243 -13.44 2.63 1.32
N LYS A 244 -13.58 2.89 0.01
CA LYS A 244 -13.29 4.21 -0.56
C LYS A 244 -14.45 5.20 -0.46
N ARG A 245 -15.66 4.72 -0.12
CA ARG A 245 -16.86 5.52 0.18
C ARG A 245 -17.14 6.65 -0.82
N LEU A 246 -16.89 6.40 -2.11
CA LEU A 246 -16.98 7.41 -3.17
C LEU A 246 -18.39 8.01 -3.32
N GLN A 247 -19.42 7.31 -2.83
CA GLN A 247 -20.80 7.83 -2.73
C GLN A 247 -20.87 9.14 -1.93
N LEU A 248 -20.05 9.30 -0.88
CA LEU A 248 -20.04 10.50 -0.05
C LEU A 248 -19.56 11.75 -0.81
N ILE A 249 -18.72 11.57 -1.85
CA ILE A 249 -18.33 12.68 -2.73
C ILE A 249 -19.54 13.12 -3.56
N ALA A 250 -20.31 12.17 -4.10
CA ALA A 250 -21.53 12.46 -4.85
C ALA A 250 -22.57 13.17 -3.98
N ASP A 251 -22.77 12.69 -2.75
CA ASP A 251 -23.72 13.27 -1.80
C ASP A 251 -23.31 14.68 -1.38
N ALA A 252 -22.02 14.92 -1.13
CA ALA A 252 -21.51 16.25 -0.85
C ALA A 252 -21.71 17.21 -2.02
N ILE A 253 -21.50 16.75 -3.25
CA ILE A 253 -21.78 17.54 -4.47
C ILE A 253 -23.28 17.84 -4.59
N ALA A 254 -24.15 16.85 -4.40
CA ALA A 254 -25.61 17.05 -4.42
C ALA A 254 -26.05 18.10 -3.39
N TRP A 255 -25.53 17.99 -2.16
CA TRP A 255 -25.82 18.90 -1.05
C TRP A 255 -25.44 20.35 -1.36
N LEU A 256 -24.30 20.57 -2.03
CA LEU A 256 -23.84 21.89 -2.46
C LEU A 256 -24.76 22.47 -3.54
N LEU A 257 -25.12 21.67 -4.55
CA LEU A 257 -25.94 22.10 -5.68
C LEU A 257 -27.39 22.39 -5.30
N GLU A 258 -27.90 21.77 -4.23
CA GLU A 258 -29.21 22.12 -3.65
C GLU A 258 -29.23 23.50 -3.00
N ARG A 259 -28.08 24.00 -2.54
CA ARG A 259 -27.97 25.26 -1.79
C ARG A 259 -27.48 26.43 -2.63
N ASP A 260 -26.74 26.17 -3.70
CA ASP A 260 -26.30 27.17 -4.66
C ASP A 260 -26.53 26.64 -6.08
N ALA A 261 -27.67 27.01 -6.68
CA ALA A 261 -28.01 26.63 -8.05
C ALA A 261 -27.07 27.28 -9.10
N GLY A 262 -26.30 28.30 -8.73
CA GLY A 262 -25.30 28.93 -9.59
C GLY A 262 -23.93 28.25 -9.50
N LEU A 263 -23.75 27.28 -8.61
CA LEU A 263 -22.50 26.54 -8.47
C LEU A 263 -22.35 25.52 -9.60
N ALA A 264 -21.29 25.66 -10.39
CA ALA A 264 -20.89 24.65 -11.36
C ALA A 264 -19.82 23.75 -10.73
N ILE A 265 -19.97 22.43 -10.86
CA ILE A 265 -19.01 21.43 -10.35
C ILE A 265 -18.62 20.47 -11.47
N ARG A 266 -17.31 20.19 -11.58
CA ARG A 266 -16.77 19.09 -12.37
C ARG A 266 -16.05 18.12 -11.46
N TRP A 267 -16.45 16.86 -11.46
CA TRP A 267 -15.76 15.80 -10.72
C TRP A 267 -15.14 14.79 -11.69
N THR A 268 -13.82 14.62 -11.62
CA THR A 268 -13.10 13.58 -12.35
C THR A 268 -12.70 12.46 -11.39
N HIS A 269 -13.17 11.25 -11.62
CA HIS A 269 -12.76 10.07 -10.88
C HIS A 269 -11.79 9.21 -11.69
N VAL A 270 -10.65 8.87 -11.10
CA VAL A 270 -9.66 7.95 -11.65
C VAL A 270 -9.64 6.68 -10.82
N GLY A 271 -9.80 5.53 -11.48
CA GLY A 271 -9.84 4.23 -10.87
C GLY A 271 -10.98 3.37 -11.39
N ASP A 272 -10.87 2.08 -11.11
CA ASP A 272 -11.85 1.06 -11.45
C ASP A 272 -12.04 0.13 -10.24
N GLY A 273 -13.02 -0.77 -10.24
CA GLY A 273 -13.22 -1.72 -9.15
C GLY A 273 -14.57 -2.42 -9.21
N GLU A 274 -14.78 -3.35 -8.30
CA GLU A 274 -15.98 -4.20 -8.25
C GLU A 274 -17.29 -3.39 -8.14
N LEU A 275 -17.22 -2.16 -7.60
CA LEU A 275 -18.37 -1.28 -7.43
C LEU A 275 -18.44 -0.17 -8.49
N TYR A 276 -17.63 -0.21 -9.56
CA TYR A 276 -17.54 0.87 -10.56
C TYR A 276 -18.89 1.21 -11.19
N ASP A 277 -19.60 0.21 -11.74
CA ASP A 277 -20.91 0.43 -12.37
C ASP A 277 -21.98 0.87 -11.35
N GLN A 278 -21.91 0.35 -10.12
CA GLN A 278 -22.83 0.74 -9.05
C GLN A 278 -22.63 2.20 -8.64
N LEU A 279 -21.38 2.66 -8.56
CA LEU A 279 -21.04 4.06 -8.30
C LEU A 279 -21.54 4.95 -9.43
N ARG A 280 -21.31 4.59 -10.69
CA ARG A 280 -21.79 5.37 -11.84
C ARG A 280 -23.32 5.55 -11.81
N ALA A 281 -24.06 4.47 -11.61
CA ALA A 281 -25.51 4.52 -11.50
C ALA A 281 -25.98 5.33 -10.28
N TYR A 282 -25.25 5.27 -9.16
CA TYR A 282 -25.54 6.09 -7.98
C TYR A 282 -25.35 7.58 -8.28
N VAL A 283 -24.22 7.97 -8.88
CA VAL A 283 -23.91 9.36 -9.22
C VAL A 283 -24.94 9.95 -10.18
N GLU A 284 -25.36 9.21 -11.20
CA GLU A 284 -26.40 9.65 -12.14
C GLU A 284 -27.71 9.97 -11.41
N ARG A 285 -28.13 9.10 -10.48
CA ARG A 285 -29.32 9.30 -9.64
C ARG A 285 -29.16 10.41 -8.61
N SER A 286 -28.00 10.58 -7.98
CA SER A 286 -27.85 11.61 -6.94
C SER A 286 -27.73 13.02 -7.53
N LEU A 287 -27.07 13.13 -8.70
CA LEU A 287 -26.75 14.44 -9.28
C LEU A 287 -27.77 14.90 -10.33
N HIS A 288 -28.52 13.98 -10.97
CA HIS A 288 -29.51 14.31 -12.02
C HIS A 288 -28.95 15.25 -13.11
N GLY A 289 -27.69 15.05 -13.52
CA GLY A 289 -27.02 15.87 -14.52
C GLY A 289 -26.64 17.30 -14.09
N ARG A 290 -26.85 17.67 -12.81
CA ARG A 290 -26.52 19.00 -12.28
C ARG A 290 -25.01 19.27 -12.15
N ALA A 291 -24.17 18.22 -12.21
CA ALA A 291 -22.72 18.31 -12.23
C ALA A 291 -22.14 17.55 -13.43
N THR A 292 -20.97 17.98 -13.89
CA THR A 292 -20.19 17.23 -14.89
C THR A 292 -19.34 16.18 -14.19
N VAL A 293 -19.65 14.89 -14.38
CA VAL A 293 -18.83 13.80 -13.81
C VAL A 293 -18.14 13.00 -14.91
N VAL A 294 -16.83 12.83 -14.77
CA VAL A 294 -15.98 12.08 -15.71
C VAL A 294 -15.34 10.91 -15.00
N PHE A 295 -15.68 9.69 -15.41
CA PHE A 295 -15.01 8.48 -14.95
C PHE A 295 -13.95 8.08 -15.96
N LYS A 296 -12.67 8.10 -15.54
CA LYS A 296 -11.53 7.78 -16.41
C LYS A 296 -11.20 6.28 -16.46
N GLY A 297 -11.79 5.47 -15.57
CA GLY A 297 -11.39 4.08 -15.36
C GLY A 297 -9.98 3.98 -14.76
N TYR A 298 -9.37 2.80 -14.85
CA TYR A 298 -8.00 2.57 -14.40
C TYR A 298 -7.01 3.35 -15.29
N LEU A 299 -6.13 4.13 -14.65
CA LEU A 299 -4.98 4.76 -15.29
C LEU A 299 -3.70 4.23 -14.63
N THR A 300 -2.66 4.03 -15.45
CA THR A 300 -1.29 3.83 -14.98
C THR A 300 -0.75 5.11 -14.34
N GLN A 301 0.39 5.01 -13.63
CA GLN A 301 1.03 6.18 -13.01
C GLN A 301 1.42 7.25 -14.04
N ASP A 302 1.92 6.83 -15.21
CA ASP A 302 2.32 7.77 -16.26
C ASP A 302 1.09 8.47 -16.87
N GLU A 303 -0.03 7.76 -17.04
CA GLU A 303 -1.29 8.34 -17.52
C GLU A 303 -1.94 9.27 -16.49
N LEU A 304 -1.86 8.95 -15.20
CA LEU A 304 -2.32 9.83 -14.12
C LEU A 304 -1.47 11.11 -14.05
N ALA A 305 -0.16 10.99 -14.22
CA ALA A 305 0.72 12.15 -14.34
C ALA A 305 0.32 13.01 -15.54
N GLU A 306 0.08 12.41 -16.71
CA GLU A 306 -0.36 13.15 -17.89
C GLU A 306 -1.71 13.84 -17.68
N LEU A 307 -2.65 13.19 -16.98
CA LEU A 307 -3.91 13.81 -16.57
C LEU A 307 -3.67 15.05 -15.70
N TYR A 308 -2.83 14.96 -14.68
CA TYR A 308 -2.49 16.09 -13.81
C TYR A 308 -1.69 17.19 -14.51
N ARG A 309 -0.99 16.87 -15.61
CA ARG A 309 -0.26 17.85 -16.43
C ARG A 309 -1.22 18.66 -17.31
N ASN A 310 -2.21 17.98 -17.89
CA ASN A 310 -3.08 18.53 -18.92
C ASN A 310 -4.39 19.11 -18.41
N GLU A 311 -4.92 18.57 -17.31
CA GLU A 311 -6.15 19.07 -16.68
C GLU A 311 -5.85 19.92 -15.45
N GLN A 312 -6.78 20.81 -15.09
CA GLN A 312 -6.67 21.72 -13.95
C GLN A 312 -7.62 21.27 -12.85
N PHE A 313 -7.13 21.12 -11.62
CA PHE A 313 -7.93 20.65 -10.49
C PHE A 313 -7.80 21.62 -9.32
N ASP A 314 -8.93 22.02 -8.73
CA ASP A 314 -8.96 22.86 -7.54
C ASP A 314 -8.61 22.07 -6.28
N VAL A 315 -9.03 20.80 -6.19
CA VAL A 315 -8.86 19.95 -5.01
C VAL A 315 -8.88 18.46 -5.35
N VAL A 316 -8.09 17.65 -4.64
CA VAL A 316 -8.23 16.19 -4.61
C VAL A 316 -9.00 15.75 -3.37
N VAL A 317 -9.93 14.81 -3.51
CA VAL A 317 -10.80 14.32 -2.42
C VAL A 317 -10.59 12.83 -2.19
N ASN A 318 -10.32 12.45 -0.94
CA ASN A 318 -10.27 11.05 -0.48
C ASN A 318 -11.11 10.88 0.79
N VAL A 319 -12.23 10.15 0.69
CA VAL A 319 -13.16 9.93 1.81
C VAL A 319 -13.12 8.49 2.31
N SER A 320 -11.97 7.83 2.24
CA SER A 320 -11.84 6.42 2.64
C SER A 320 -12.16 6.21 4.13
N ASP A 321 -12.68 5.05 4.51
CA ASP A 321 -12.87 4.68 5.93
C ASP A 321 -11.59 4.17 6.59
N CYS A 322 -10.63 3.73 5.78
CA CYS A 322 -9.36 3.24 6.25
C CYS A 322 -8.26 3.50 5.20
N GLU A 323 -7.11 4.01 5.63
CA GLU A 323 -5.90 4.13 4.82
C GLU A 323 -4.66 3.64 5.59
N GLY A 324 -3.65 3.11 4.89
CA GLY A 324 -2.31 2.95 5.49
C GLY A 324 -1.60 4.29 5.45
N ILE A 325 -1.34 4.75 4.23
CA ILE A 325 -1.07 6.14 3.86
C ILE A 325 -1.47 6.29 2.38
N PRO A 326 -2.32 7.27 2.01
CA PRO A 326 -2.91 7.30 0.68
C PRO A 326 -1.91 7.82 -0.36
N VAL A 327 -1.42 6.94 -1.22
CA VAL A 327 -0.42 7.34 -2.23
C VAL A 327 -1.00 8.24 -3.32
N SER A 328 -2.29 8.14 -3.63
CA SER A 328 -2.92 9.09 -4.56
C SER A 328 -2.90 10.53 -4.04
N LEU A 329 -2.89 10.74 -2.72
CA LEU A 329 -2.66 12.07 -2.15
C LEU A 329 -1.18 12.46 -2.25
N MET A 330 -0.22 11.53 -2.16
CA MET A 330 1.20 11.83 -2.41
C MET A 330 1.42 12.29 -3.85
N GLU A 331 0.76 11.64 -4.81
CA GLU A 331 0.82 11.98 -6.24
C GLU A 331 0.21 13.37 -6.49
N ALA A 332 -0.97 13.66 -5.92
CA ALA A 332 -1.60 14.97 -6.00
C ALA A 332 -0.77 16.08 -5.32
N SER A 333 -0.17 15.77 -4.17
CA SER A 333 0.71 16.67 -3.41
C SER A 333 1.99 17.01 -4.20
N ALA A 334 2.58 16.02 -4.90
CA ALA A 334 3.74 16.21 -5.75
C ALA A 334 3.53 17.25 -6.86
N VAL A 335 2.29 17.39 -7.36
CA VAL A 335 1.90 18.37 -8.38
C VAL A 335 1.17 19.60 -7.79
N SER A 336 1.24 19.85 -6.48
CA SER A 336 0.61 21.02 -5.82
C SER A 336 -0.92 21.08 -5.86
N ILE A 337 -1.61 19.94 -5.87
CA ILE A 337 -3.09 19.93 -5.73
C ILE A 337 -3.44 19.90 -4.23
N PRO A 338 -4.24 20.85 -3.71
CA PRO A 338 -4.72 20.84 -2.33
C PRO A 338 -5.63 19.64 -2.04
N MET A 339 -5.73 19.25 -0.78
CA MET A 339 -6.33 17.96 -0.40
C MET A 339 -7.51 18.12 0.58
N VAL A 340 -8.57 17.35 0.37
CA VAL A 340 -9.59 17.06 1.40
C VAL A 340 -9.54 15.56 1.66
N ALA A 341 -9.29 15.17 2.90
CA ALA A 341 -9.19 13.76 3.23
C ALA A 341 -9.73 13.41 4.62
N THR A 342 -10.25 12.20 4.75
CA THR A 342 -10.65 11.64 6.06
C THR A 342 -9.43 11.33 6.92
N ASP A 343 -9.49 11.68 8.20
CA ASP A 343 -8.42 11.41 9.16
C ASP A 343 -8.47 9.95 9.63
N VAL A 344 -7.98 9.07 8.75
CA VAL A 344 -7.92 7.63 8.98
C VAL A 344 -6.51 7.11 8.71
N GLY A 345 -6.01 6.26 9.61
CA GLY A 345 -4.66 5.71 9.54
C GLY A 345 -3.59 6.80 9.41
N GLY A 346 -2.67 6.66 8.43
CA GLY A 346 -1.60 7.63 8.20
C GLY A 346 -1.99 8.86 7.35
N THR A 347 -3.27 9.16 7.18
CA THR A 347 -3.71 10.27 6.29
C THR A 347 -3.32 11.64 6.82
N SER A 348 -3.31 11.84 8.14
CA SER A 348 -2.82 13.06 8.80
C SER A 348 -1.32 13.29 8.68
N GLU A 349 -0.54 12.30 8.20
CA GLU A 349 0.87 12.50 7.88
C GLU A 349 1.10 13.19 6.53
N ILE A 350 0.07 13.24 5.68
CA ILE A 350 0.14 13.91 4.37
C ILE A 350 -0.76 15.14 4.29
N VAL A 351 -1.95 15.10 4.88
CA VAL A 351 -2.86 16.26 4.89
C VAL A 351 -2.74 16.97 6.23
N ASN A 352 -2.55 18.29 6.19
CA ASN A 352 -2.52 19.14 7.37
C ASN A 352 -3.22 20.48 7.06
N ALA A 353 -3.39 21.33 8.08
CA ALA A 353 -4.08 22.61 7.95
C ALA A 353 -3.44 23.58 6.93
N GLY A 354 -2.15 23.39 6.62
CA GLY A 354 -1.41 24.21 5.67
C GLY A 354 -1.64 23.82 4.21
N ASN A 355 -1.97 22.57 3.91
CA ASN A 355 -2.10 22.06 2.54
C ASN A 355 -3.50 21.51 2.18
N GLY A 356 -4.41 21.46 3.14
CA GLY A 356 -5.69 20.80 2.95
C GLY A 356 -6.65 20.90 4.13
N VAL A 357 -7.64 20.01 4.14
CA VAL A 357 -8.61 19.83 5.22
C VAL A 357 -8.69 18.36 5.58
N LEU A 358 -8.42 18.05 6.85
CA LEU A 358 -8.72 16.75 7.43
C LEU A 358 -10.14 16.76 7.98
N ILE A 359 -10.93 15.75 7.63
CA ILE A 359 -12.30 15.56 8.10
C ILE A 359 -12.39 14.28 8.94
N ALA A 360 -13.24 14.28 9.97
CA ALA A 360 -13.47 13.08 10.77
C ALA A 360 -14.02 11.94 9.90
N ALA A 361 -13.70 10.69 10.25
CA ALA A 361 -14.10 9.53 9.47
C ALA A 361 -15.64 9.37 9.39
N ASP A 362 -16.36 9.82 10.42
CA ASP A 362 -17.82 9.81 10.58
C ASP A 362 -18.46 11.19 10.31
N ALA A 363 -17.72 12.12 9.70
CA ALA A 363 -18.22 13.44 9.36
C ALA A 363 -19.48 13.39 8.49
N ASP A 364 -20.42 14.28 8.77
CA ASP A 364 -21.65 14.40 8.00
C ASP A 364 -21.40 14.99 6.60
N ILE A 365 -22.38 14.83 5.71
CA ILE A 365 -22.29 15.31 4.33
C ILE A 365 -22.06 16.83 4.26
N ALA A 366 -22.63 17.60 5.20
CA ALA A 366 -22.45 19.05 5.25
C ALA A 366 -20.97 19.43 5.52
N THR A 367 -20.30 18.70 6.41
CA THR A 367 -18.87 18.89 6.73
C THR A 367 -17.99 18.56 5.52
N ILE A 368 -18.27 17.43 4.84
CA ILE A 368 -17.54 17.04 3.62
C ILE A 368 -17.73 18.11 2.53
N ALA A 369 -18.97 18.54 2.31
CA ALA A 369 -19.33 19.57 1.34
C ALA A 369 -18.63 20.90 1.63
N ALA A 370 -18.62 21.35 2.89
CA ALA A 370 -17.96 22.59 3.30
C ALA A 370 -16.43 22.52 3.09
N ALA A 371 -15.81 21.38 3.40
CA ALA A 371 -14.39 21.16 3.17
C ALA A 371 -14.02 21.24 1.68
N ILE A 372 -14.84 20.67 0.80
CA ILE A 372 -14.68 20.76 -0.66
C ILE A 372 -14.89 22.21 -1.14
N LEU A 373 -15.96 22.87 -0.68
CA LEU A 373 -16.34 24.22 -1.12
C LEU A 373 -15.28 25.27 -0.77
N ARG A 374 -14.50 25.06 0.30
CA ARG A 374 -13.37 25.94 0.68
C ARG A 374 -12.42 26.23 -0.49
N PHE A 375 -12.23 25.28 -1.40
CA PHE A 375 -11.32 25.41 -2.54
C PHE A 375 -11.94 26.13 -3.75
N ARG A 376 -13.19 26.59 -3.66
CA ARG A 376 -13.79 27.54 -4.60
C ARG A 376 -13.14 28.92 -4.51
N ASP A 377 -12.68 29.31 -3.32
CA ASP A 377 -11.84 30.51 -3.16
C ASP A 377 -10.41 30.19 -3.58
N ARG A 378 -10.14 30.41 -4.86
CA ARG A 378 -8.87 30.05 -5.49
C ARG A 378 -7.70 30.89 -4.99
N ALA A 379 -7.95 32.16 -4.68
CA ALA A 379 -6.93 33.06 -4.14
C ALA A 379 -6.48 32.58 -2.75
N ALA A 380 -7.44 32.22 -1.88
CA ALA A 380 -7.14 31.66 -0.57
C ALA A 380 -6.46 30.28 -0.64
N ALA A 381 -6.69 29.51 -1.71
CA ALA A 381 -6.09 28.19 -1.91
C ALA A 381 -4.65 28.21 -2.43
N LEU A 382 -4.12 29.36 -2.89
CA LEU A 382 -2.76 29.45 -3.45
C LEU A 382 -1.69 29.01 -2.43
N SER A 383 -1.78 29.47 -1.18
CA SER A 383 -0.86 29.04 -0.13
C SER A 383 -0.95 27.53 0.13
N CYS A 384 -2.16 26.95 0.06
CA CYS A 384 -2.35 25.52 0.23
C CYS A 384 -1.64 24.70 -0.85
N ARG A 385 -1.57 25.20 -2.08
CA ARG A 385 -0.83 24.55 -3.18
C ARG A 385 0.66 24.49 -2.93
N HIS A 386 1.24 25.60 -2.48
CA HIS A 386 2.66 25.66 -2.11
C HIS A 386 2.96 24.69 -0.97
N SER A 387 2.15 24.71 0.10
CA SER A 387 2.28 23.79 1.22
C SER A 387 2.12 22.32 0.83
N ALA A 388 1.24 22.01 -0.14
CA ALA A 388 1.12 20.65 -0.67
C ALA A 388 2.45 20.20 -1.28
N ARG A 389 3.02 21.00 -2.20
CA ARG A 389 4.32 20.68 -2.79
C ARG A 389 5.42 20.54 -1.76
N SER A 390 5.54 21.47 -0.82
CA SER A 390 6.55 21.41 0.25
C SER A 390 6.39 20.15 1.10
N GLN A 391 5.16 19.76 1.46
CA GLN A 391 4.90 18.51 2.20
C GLN A 391 5.43 17.29 1.43
N TRP A 392 5.21 17.23 0.11
CA TRP A 392 5.75 16.16 -0.72
C TRP A 392 7.29 16.20 -0.80
N GLU A 393 7.89 17.38 -1.01
CA GLU A 393 9.35 17.54 -1.11
C GLU A 393 10.07 17.05 0.14
N GLU A 394 9.54 17.39 1.31
CA GLU A 394 10.13 17.07 2.60
C GLU A 394 9.94 15.61 3.00
N ASN A 395 8.75 15.04 2.73
CA ASN A 395 8.34 13.77 3.35
C ASN A 395 8.05 12.63 2.38
N PHE A 396 7.81 12.90 1.10
CA PHE A 396 7.29 11.92 0.13
C PHE A 396 8.03 11.93 -1.22
N ASN A 397 9.20 12.55 -1.29
CA ASN A 397 10.06 12.47 -2.47
C ASN A 397 10.69 11.07 -2.59
N ALA A 398 10.38 10.34 -3.67
CA ALA A 398 10.87 8.99 -3.90
C ALA A 398 12.41 8.88 -3.84
N ARG A 399 13.11 9.83 -4.46
CA ARG A 399 14.58 9.81 -4.50
C ARG A 399 15.17 9.97 -3.10
N ALA A 400 14.64 10.88 -2.30
CA ALA A 400 15.11 11.07 -0.93
C ALA A 400 14.80 9.84 -0.07
N ASN A 401 13.54 9.41 -0.06
CA ASN A 401 13.06 8.35 0.83
C ASN A 401 13.67 6.99 0.50
N TYR A 402 13.71 6.60 -0.78
CA TYR A 402 14.23 5.28 -1.16
C TYR A 402 15.75 5.19 -1.07
N ASN A 403 16.49 6.29 -1.29
CA ASN A 403 17.94 6.30 -1.03
C ASN A 403 18.25 6.27 0.47
N ALA A 404 17.46 6.94 1.31
CA ALA A 404 17.58 6.83 2.76
C ALA A 404 17.28 5.39 3.22
N PHE A 405 16.23 4.77 2.66
CA PHE A 405 15.87 3.40 2.95
C PHE A 405 16.94 2.39 2.53
N GLY A 406 17.47 2.50 1.30
CA GLY A 406 18.56 1.64 0.83
C GLY A 406 19.82 1.71 1.71
N ARG A 407 20.22 2.92 2.14
CA ARG A 407 21.30 3.09 3.13
C ARG A 407 20.99 2.42 4.46
N ARG A 408 19.74 2.50 4.92
CA ARG A 408 19.32 1.86 6.16
C ARG A 408 19.37 0.33 6.06
N LEU A 409 18.99 -0.25 4.92
CA LEU A 409 19.13 -1.69 4.68
C LEU A 409 20.60 -2.11 4.70
N LEU A 410 21.48 -1.33 4.07
CA LEU A 410 22.92 -1.60 4.05
C LEU A 410 23.52 -1.59 5.47
N GLN A 411 23.15 -0.62 6.31
CA GLN A 411 23.57 -0.55 7.72
C GLN A 411 23.18 -1.79 8.53
N LEU A 412 22.10 -2.49 8.17
CA LEU A 412 21.70 -3.71 8.87
C LEU A 412 22.61 -4.92 8.57
N LEU A 413 23.41 -4.85 7.50
CA LEU A 413 24.36 -5.88 7.09
C LEU A 413 25.75 -5.64 7.67
N GLU A 414 26.03 -4.43 8.16
CA GLU A 414 27.27 -4.14 8.86
C GLU A 414 27.31 -4.88 10.20
N PRO A 415 28.47 -5.44 10.60
CA PRO A 415 28.61 -6.04 11.92
C PRO A 415 28.32 -4.98 12.98
N ARG A 416 27.39 -5.28 13.91
CA ARG A 416 27.13 -4.38 15.05
C ARG A 416 28.43 -4.26 15.87
N PRO A 417 28.82 -3.03 16.25
CA PRO A 417 30.04 -2.79 17.01
C PRO A 417 30.08 -3.52 18.35
#